data_AF-A0A821FRG7-F1
#
_entry.id   AF-A0A821FRG7-F1
#
_cell.length_a   1.000
_cell.length_b   1.000
_cell.length_c   1.000
_cell.angle_alpha   90.00
_cell.angle_beta   90.00
_cell.angle_gamma   90.00
#
_symmetry.space_group_name_H-M   'P 1'
#
loop_
_entity.id
_entity.type
_entity.pdbx_description
1 polymer ?
#
loop_
_entity_poly.entity_id
_entity_poly.type
_entity_poly.pdbx_seq_one_letter_code
_entity_poly.pdbx_strand_id
1 'polypeptide(L)'
;KNKIILERWWRQFAHVWQHFLFTVPLIRFIQEENSNILYAGAYTMFNTHEIACISGLAAAHELGATYPFEKDPLAVKQFDLYMNFVYGKCRNGKRTFVQRLTTCLLTVLLWFAVLIRKRL
;
A
#
# COMPACT_ATOMS: atom_id res chain seq x y z
N LYS A 1 -14.26 34.35 17.63
CA LYS A 1 -14.71 33.10 18.29
C LYS A 1 -16.22 33.03 18.52
N ASN A 2 -16.90 34.11 18.92
CA ASN A 2 -18.32 34.10 19.32
C ASN A 2 -19.36 33.78 18.21
N LYS A 3 -18.93 33.36 17.01
CA LYS A 3 -19.78 32.98 15.86
C LYS A 3 -19.24 31.76 15.09
N ILE A 4 -18.31 30.99 15.66
CA ILE A 4 -17.81 29.76 15.02
C ILE A 4 -18.87 28.67 15.21
N ILE A 5 -19.39 28.13 14.10
CA ILE A 5 -20.39 27.05 14.10
C ILE A 5 -19.70 25.68 14.32
N LEU A 6 -18.53 25.48 13.69
CA LEU A 6 -17.72 24.27 13.85
C LEU A 6 -16.26 24.54 13.51
N GLU A 7 -15.35 23.98 14.30
CA GLU A 7 -13.92 23.95 14.05
C GLU A 7 -13.47 22.49 14.10
N ARG A 8 -12.73 22.02 13.08
CA ARG A 8 -12.15 20.68 13.08
C ARG A 8 -10.67 20.76 12.74
N TRP A 9 -9.87 20.21 13.64
CA TRP A 9 -8.45 20.06 13.43
C TRP A 9 -8.18 18.79 12.66
N TRP A 10 -7.43 18.91 11.57
CA TRP A 10 -7.01 17.77 10.75
C TRP A 10 -5.51 17.90 10.46
N ARG A 11 -4.79 16.78 10.50
CA ARG A 11 -3.42 16.70 10.03
C ARG A 11 -3.37 15.98 8.69
N GLN A 12 -3.10 16.72 7.62
CA GLN A 12 -2.92 16.16 6.28
C GLN A 12 -1.57 15.43 6.23
N PHE A 13 -1.54 14.22 5.67
CA PHE A 13 -0.26 13.55 5.41
C PHE A 13 0.47 14.26 4.28
N ALA A 14 1.74 14.62 4.50
CA ALA A 14 2.58 15.25 3.50
C ALA A 14 3.22 14.19 2.59
N HIS A 15 2.92 14.27 1.29
CA HIS A 15 3.54 13.45 0.27
C HIS A 15 4.82 14.10 -0.26
N VAL A 16 5.84 14.11 0.60
CA VAL A 16 7.19 14.46 0.16
C VAL A 16 7.77 13.31 -0.67
N TRP A 17 8.72 13.60 -1.56
CA TRP A 17 9.36 12.59 -2.41
C TRP A 17 9.93 11.41 -1.60
N GLN A 18 10.38 11.67 -0.37
CA GLN A 18 10.88 10.64 0.54
C GLN A 18 9.82 9.58 0.88
N HIS A 19 8.54 9.96 0.99
CA HIS A 19 7.46 9.00 1.23
C HIS A 19 7.31 8.04 0.05
N PHE A 20 7.34 8.55 -1.18
CA PHE A 20 7.25 7.73 -2.38
C PHE A 20 8.49 6.87 -2.61
N LEU A 21 9.67 7.33 -2.20
CA LEU A 21 10.91 6.58 -2.38
C LEU A 21 11.12 5.52 -1.28
N PHE A 22 10.75 5.83 -0.04
CA PHE A 22 11.13 5.02 1.12
C PHE A 22 9.97 4.42 1.89
N THR A 23 8.75 4.97 1.82
CA THR A 23 7.60 4.42 2.54
C THR A 23 6.77 3.53 1.64
N VAL A 24 6.24 4.06 0.54
CA VAL A 24 5.34 3.34 -0.37
C VAL A 24 5.92 2.00 -0.85
N PRO A 25 7.19 1.91 -1.30
CA PRO A 25 7.74 0.64 -1.77
C PRO A 25 7.96 -0.38 -0.65
N LEU A 26 8.07 0.08 0.61
CA LEU A 26 8.35 -0.77 1.77
C LEU A 26 7.10 -1.29 2.46
N ILE A 27 5.95 -0.64 2.26
CA ILE A 27 4.64 -1.10 2.77
C ILE A 27 4.44 -2.58 2.43
N ARG A 28 4.84 -3.03 1.23
CA ARG A 28 4.68 -4.42 0.80
C ARG A 28 5.40 -5.47 1.63
N PHE A 29 6.44 -5.10 2.36
CA PHE A 29 7.18 -6.02 3.22
C PHE A 29 6.54 -6.15 4.60
N ILE A 30 5.79 -5.14 5.05
CA ILE A 30 5.00 -5.23 6.28
C ILE A 30 3.60 -5.82 6.02
N GLN A 31 3.15 -5.81 4.76
CA GLN A 31 1.87 -6.35 4.29
C GLN A 31 1.94 -7.86 3.94
N GLU A 32 2.78 -8.63 4.62
CA GLU A 32 3.05 -10.02 4.27
C GLU A 32 1.81 -10.92 4.36
N GLU A 33 1.71 -11.89 3.44
CA GLU A 33 0.58 -12.81 3.25
C GLU A 33 0.26 -13.69 4.48
N ASN A 34 1.20 -13.83 5.41
CA ASN A 34 1.02 -14.56 6.68
C ASN A 34 1.03 -13.65 7.91
N SER A 35 0.96 -12.33 7.71
CA SER A 35 0.88 -11.37 8.82
C SER A 35 -0.51 -11.38 9.42
N ASN A 36 -0.60 -11.49 10.75
CA ASN A 36 -1.84 -11.30 11.50
C ASN A 36 -2.30 -9.83 11.54
N ILE A 37 -1.54 -8.92 10.92
CA ILE A 37 -1.78 -7.48 10.95
C ILE A 37 -1.80 -6.96 9.52
N LEU A 38 -2.92 -6.32 9.16
CA LEU A 38 -3.12 -5.62 7.89
C LEU A 38 -3.24 -4.12 8.16
N TYR A 39 -2.67 -3.33 7.25
CA TYR A 39 -2.63 -1.88 7.32
C TYR A 39 -3.44 -1.32 6.15
N ALA A 40 -4.32 -0.37 6.46
CA ALA A 40 -5.15 0.33 5.49
C ALA A 40 -5.15 1.83 5.80
N GLY A 41 -5.36 2.64 4.78
CA GLY A 41 -5.38 4.09 4.83
C GLY A 41 -4.65 4.70 3.62
N ALA A 42 -4.91 5.97 3.35
CA ALA A 42 -4.35 6.67 2.19
C ALA A 42 -2.80 6.71 2.19
N TYR A 43 -2.18 6.62 3.38
CA TYR A 43 -0.74 6.65 3.56
C TYR A 43 -0.02 5.38 3.06
N THR A 44 -0.74 4.33 2.65
CA THR A 44 -0.11 3.15 2.05
C THR A 44 0.40 3.41 0.64
N MET A 45 -0.09 4.44 -0.05
CA MET A 45 0.35 4.78 -1.42
C MET A 45 0.22 6.28 -1.75
N PHE A 46 -1.01 6.79 -1.91
CA PHE A 46 -1.29 8.20 -2.20
C PHE A 46 -2.40 8.70 -1.28
N ASN A 47 -2.29 9.93 -0.77
CA ASN A 47 -3.32 10.59 0.04
C ASN A 47 -4.50 11.05 -0.81
N THR A 48 -5.22 10.08 -1.35
CA THR A 48 -6.51 10.24 -1.99
C THR A 48 -7.53 9.40 -1.23
N HIS A 49 -8.77 9.86 -1.23
CA HIS A 49 -9.88 9.11 -0.64
C HIS A 49 -10.02 7.72 -1.27
N GLU A 50 -9.77 7.65 -2.58
CA GLU A 50 -9.84 6.43 -3.35
C GLU A 50 -8.85 5.35 -2.87
N ILE A 51 -7.58 5.73 -2.61
CA ILE A 51 -6.62 4.80 -2.01
C ILE A 51 -7.04 4.41 -0.59
N ALA A 52 -7.60 5.35 0.19
CA ALA A 52 -8.13 5.03 1.52
C ALA A 52 -9.20 3.94 1.44
N CYS A 53 -10.16 4.05 0.53
CA CYS A 53 -11.19 3.04 0.31
C CYS A 53 -10.63 1.72 -0.22
N ILE A 54 -9.81 1.76 -1.28
CA ILE A 54 -9.22 0.56 -1.89
C ILE A 54 -8.35 -0.19 -0.88
N SER A 55 -7.58 0.51 -0.05
CA SER A 55 -6.74 -0.11 0.97
C SER A 55 -7.54 -0.92 1.99
N GLY A 56 -8.72 -0.44 2.38
CA GLY A 56 -9.64 -1.16 3.27
C GLY A 56 -10.26 -2.37 2.57
N LEU A 57 -10.68 -2.21 1.31
CA LEU A 57 -11.18 -3.33 0.49
C LEU A 57 -10.11 -4.41 0.28
N ALA A 58 -8.86 -3.99 0.08
CA ALA A 58 -7.72 -4.88 -0.08
C ALA A 58 -7.47 -5.67 1.22
N ALA A 59 -7.46 -5.00 2.37
CA ALA A 59 -7.34 -5.68 3.65
C ALA A 59 -8.50 -6.67 3.90
N ALA A 60 -9.75 -6.29 3.58
CA ALA A 60 -10.89 -7.19 3.67
C ALA A 60 -10.75 -8.40 2.72
N HIS A 61 -10.26 -8.16 1.50
CA HIS A 61 -10.00 -9.21 0.52
C HIS A 61 -8.95 -10.21 1.00
N GLU A 62 -7.88 -9.74 1.63
CA GLU A 62 -6.86 -10.60 2.24
C GLU A 62 -7.38 -11.47 3.38
N LEU A 63 -8.40 -10.98 4.10
CA LEU A 63 -9.13 -11.76 5.11
C LEU A 63 -10.15 -12.74 4.49
N GLY A 64 -10.22 -12.82 3.15
CA GLY A 64 -11.07 -13.76 2.41
C GLY A 64 -12.38 -13.17 1.88
N ALA A 65 -12.64 -11.86 2.03
CA ALA A 65 -13.83 -11.25 1.46
C ALA A 65 -13.75 -11.14 -0.07
N THR A 66 -14.87 -11.33 -0.76
CA THR A 66 -14.92 -11.13 -2.21
C THR A 66 -14.89 -9.64 -2.56
N TYR A 67 -14.12 -9.26 -3.59
CA TYR A 67 -14.09 -7.89 -4.10
C TYR A 67 -15.45 -7.53 -4.72
N PRO A 68 -16.12 -6.44 -4.29
CA PRO A 68 -17.52 -6.20 -4.65
C PRO A 68 -17.76 -5.65 -6.06
N PHE A 69 -16.73 -5.14 -6.76
CA PHE A 69 -16.89 -4.40 -8.03
C PHE A 69 -16.36 -5.15 -9.26
N GLU A 70 -16.49 -6.48 -9.31
CA GLU A 70 -15.94 -7.30 -10.41
C GLU A 70 -16.45 -6.93 -11.82
N LYS A 71 -17.64 -6.31 -11.90
CA LYS A 71 -18.28 -5.93 -13.17
C LYS A 71 -17.76 -4.59 -13.73
N ASP A 72 -17.04 -3.81 -12.92
CA ASP A 72 -16.47 -2.53 -13.36
C ASP A 72 -14.98 -2.74 -13.71
N PRO A 73 -14.62 -2.68 -15.01
CA PRO A 73 -13.25 -2.95 -15.45
C PRO A 73 -12.24 -1.92 -14.95
N LEU A 74 -12.66 -0.67 -14.70
CA LEU A 74 -11.78 0.38 -14.21
C LEU A 74 -11.50 0.16 -12.71
N ALA A 75 -12.54 -0.13 -11.95
CA ALA A 75 -12.42 -0.45 -10.51
C ALA A 75 -11.52 -1.68 -10.29
N VAL A 76 -11.74 -2.76 -11.05
CA VAL A 76 -10.91 -3.97 -11.00
C VAL A 76 -9.46 -3.65 -11.34
N LYS A 77 -9.20 -2.91 -12.42
CA LYS A 77 -7.83 -2.55 -12.83
C LYS A 77 -7.12 -1.74 -11.75
N GLN A 78 -7.82 -0.82 -11.10
CA GLN A 78 -7.24 0.03 -10.06
C GLN A 78 -6.98 -0.76 -8.77
N PHE A 79 -7.91 -1.64 -8.40
CA PHE A 79 -7.74 -2.55 -7.27
C PHE A 79 -6.56 -3.51 -7.51
N ASP A 80 -6.47 -4.12 -8.68
CA ASP A 80 -5.36 -5.02 -9.03
C ASP A 80 -4.01 -4.29 -9.03
N LEU A 81 -3.96 -3.05 -9.54
CA LEU A 81 -2.75 -2.22 -9.46
C LEU A 81 -2.35 -1.97 -8.01
N TYR A 82 -3.31 -1.61 -7.16
CA TYR A 82 -3.06 -1.41 -5.74
C TYR A 82 -2.54 -2.66 -5.05
N MET A 83 -3.19 -3.81 -5.26
CA MET A 83 -2.76 -5.13 -4.73
C MET A 83 -1.34 -5.47 -5.18
N ASN A 84 -1.01 -5.20 -6.44
CA ASN A 84 0.32 -5.48 -6.98
C ASN A 84 1.42 -4.63 -6.34
N PHE A 85 1.17 -3.36 -6.07
CA PHE A 85 2.15 -2.47 -5.44
C PHE A 85 2.25 -2.66 -3.93
N VAL A 86 1.11 -2.69 -3.23
CA VAL A 86 1.04 -2.71 -1.77
C VAL A 86 1.18 -4.11 -1.19
N TYR A 87 0.62 -5.14 -1.83
CA TYR A 87 0.69 -6.52 -1.34
C TYR A 87 1.65 -7.40 -2.15
N GLY A 88 2.06 -6.94 -3.34
CA GLY A 88 2.96 -7.69 -4.19
C GLY A 88 2.35 -8.92 -4.85
N LYS A 89 1.02 -8.97 -4.96
CA LYS A 89 0.27 -10.08 -5.59
C LYS A 89 -0.97 -9.59 -6.30
N CYS A 90 -1.47 -10.39 -7.23
CA CYS A 90 -2.76 -10.16 -7.85
C CYS A 90 -3.90 -10.59 -6.91
N ARG A 91 -5.12 -10.11 -7.17
CA ARG A 91 -6.35 -10.53 -6.46
C ARG A 91 -6.52 -12.05 -6.38
N ASN A 92 -6.12 -12.78 -7.43
CA ASN A 92 -6.20 -14.25 -7.47
C ASN A 92 -5.09 -14.96 -6.65
N GLY A 93 -4.34 -14.25 -5.80
CA GLY A 93 -3.28 -14.78 -4.93
C GLY A 93 -1.97 -15.16 -5.64
N LYS A 94 -1.98 -15.28 -6.97
CA LYS A 94 -0.79 -15.67 -7.74
C LYS A 94 0.14 -14.47 -7.96
N ARG A 95 1.37 -14.57 -7.47
CA ARG A 95 2.46 -13.64 -7.84
C ARG A 95 2.97 -13.96 -9.24
N THR A 96 3.08 -12.95 -10.09
CA THR A 96 3.72 -13.08 -11.41
C THR A 96 5.24 -13.23 -11.27
N PHE A 97 5.89 -13.76 -12.30
CA PHE A 97 7.37 -13.88 -12.33
C PHE A 97 8.04 -12.52 -12.12
N VAL A 98 7.53 -11.47 -12.77
CA VAL A 98 8.02 -10.09 -12.63
C VAL A 98 7.88 -9.62 -11.19
N GLN A 99 6.75 -9.89 -10.53
CA GLN A 99 6.55 -9.54 -9.13
C GLN A 99 7.57 -10.23 -8.22
N ARG A 100 7.83 -11.53 -8.42
CA ARG A 100 8.86 -12.25 -7.66
C ARG A 100 10.25 -11.65 -7.86
N LEU A 101 10.62 -11.36 -9.11
CA LEU A 101 11.90 -10.74 -9.43
C LEU A 101 12.06 -9.36 -8.78
N THR A 102 11.03 -8.51 -8.88
CA THR A 102 11.05 -7.18 -8.25
C THR A 102 11.14 -7.25 -6.73
N THR A 103 10.42 -8.18 -6.09
CA THR A 103 10.54 -8.40 -4.65
C THR A 103 11.96 -8.82 -4.28
N CYS A 104 12.57 -9.79 -4.98
CA CYS A 104 13.95 -10.19 -4.74
C CYS A 104 14.95 -9.05 -4.95
N LEU A 105 14.80 -8.26 -6.01
CA LEU A 105 15.70 -7.12 -6.27
C LEU A 105 15.57 -6.05 -5.19
N LEU A 106 14.36 -5.71 -4.77
CA LEU A 106 14.12 -4.73 -3.72
C LEU A 106 14.65 -5.21 -2.36
N THR A 107 14.49 -6.48 -2.01
CA THR A 107 15.05 -7.02 -0.75
C THR A 107 16.58 -7.04 -0.76
N VAL A 108 17.19 -7.40 -1.90
CA VAL A 108 18.65 -7.34 -2.07
C VAL A 108 19.17 -5.91 -1.98
N LEU A 109 18.53 -4.96 -2.66
CA LEU A 109 18.90 -3.54 -2.61
C LEU A 109 18.77 -2.96 -1.18
N LEU A 110 17.71 -3.31 -0.46
CA LEU A 110 17.54 -2.94 0.95
C LEU A 110 18.65 -3.50 1.84
N TRP A 111 19.02 -4.77 1.63
CA TRP A 111 20.13 -5.40 2.35
C TRP A 111 21.46 -4.69 2.10
N PHE A 112 21.76 -4.35 0.85
CA PHE A 112 22.97 -3.58 0.50
C PHE A 112 22.95 -2.18 1.12
N ALA A 113 21.80 -1.48 1.11
CA ALA A 113 21.66 -0.17 1.74
C ALA A 113 21.92 -0.22 3.26
N VAL A 114 21.43 -1.25 3.94
CA VAL A 114 21.68 -1.47 5.38
C VAL A 114 23.15 -1.80 5.65
N LEU A 115 23.78 -2.64 4.82
CA LEU A 115 25.20 -3.00 4.93
C LEU A 115 26.14 -1.80 4.75
N ILE A 116 25.86 -0.95 3.76
CA ILE A 116 26.66 0.27 3.50
C ILE A 116 26.53 1.25 4.67
N ARG A 117 25.32 1.43 5.22
CA ARG A 117 25.09 2.33 6.36
C ARG A 117 25.76 1.86 7.66
N LYS A 118 26.02 0.57 7.83
CA LYS A 118 26.74 0.03 9.01
C LYS A 118 28.27 0.14 8.92
N ARG A 119 28.82 0.51 7.75
CA ARG A 119 30.27 0.64 7.51
C ARG A 119 30.77 2.10 7.46
N LEU A 120 29.87 3.08 7.55
CA LEU A 120 30.15 4.51 7.67
C LEU A 120 29.83 4.96 9.09
#